data_AF-A0A699WLS3-F1
#
_entry.id   AF-A0A699WLS3-F1
#
_cell.length_a   1.000
_cell.length_b   1.000
_cell.length_c   1.000
_cell.angle_alpha   90.00
_cell.angle_beta   90.00
_cell.angle_gamma   90.00
#
_symmetry.space_group_name_H-M   'P 1'
#
loop_
_entity.id
_entity.type
_entity.pdbx_description
1 polymer ?
#
loop_
_entity_poly.entity_id
_entity_poly.type
_entity_poly.pdbx_seq_one_letter_code
_entity_poly.pdbx_strand_id
1 'polypeptide(L)'
;MTGTAPYHDPADPYQYYGYDYHVPAGLVHTLKTNGNPPADWLRPVPGQPLTFTTTAATGAGGIRLVPYYQAQRERYVVYWDLLP
;
A
#
# COMPACT_ATOMS: atom_id res chain seq x y z
N MET A 1 24.53 -14.22 -0.54
CA MET A 1 23.27 -13.51 -0.87
C MET A 1 23.03 -12.51 0.24
N THR A 2 23.13 -11.21 -0.04
CA THR A 2 22.88 -10.16 0.95
C THR A 2 21.37 -9.99 1.08
N GLY A 3 20.81 -10.24 2.27
CA GLY A 3 19.39 -10.00 2.52
C GLY A 3 19.07 -8.52 2.36
N THR A 4 17.89 -8.19 1.84
CA THR A 4 17.43 -6.80 1.61
C THR A 4 17.14 -6.03 2.90
N ALA A 5 17.18 -6.67 4.06
CA ALA A 5 16.96 -6.04 5.35
C ALA A 5 18.29 -5.54 5.95
N PRO A 6 18.33 -4.33 6.53
CA PRO A 6 19.46 -3.88 7.34
C PRO A 6 19.75 -4.87 8.49
N TYR A 7 20.99 -4.87 8.98
CA TYR A 7 21.35 -5.68 10.15
C TYR A 7 20.48 -5.29 11.36
N HIS A 8 19.80 -6.29 11.94
CA HIS A 8 19.02 -6.09 13.16
C HIS A 8 19.89 -6.31 14.40
N ASP A 9 20.07 -5.26 15.20
CA ASP A 9 20.72 -5.31 16.50
C ASP A 9 19.66 -5.63 17.57
N PRO A 10 19.64 -6.86 18.14
CA PRO A 10 18.68 -7.22 19.15
C PRO A 10 18.84 -6.46 20.48
N ALA A 11 19.96 -5.75 20.69
CA ALA A 11 20.16 -4.90 21.86
C ALA A 11 19.45 -3.54 21.74
N ASP A 12 19.10 -3.11 20.53
CA ASP A 12 18.28 -1.93 20.27
C ASP A 12 16.91 -2.35 19.72
N PRO A 13 15.90 -2.52 20.59
CA PRO A 13 14.58 -2.92 20.16
C PRO A 13 13.91 -1.90 19.25
N TYR A 14 14.37 -0.64 19.21
CA TYR A 14 13.79 0.46 18.44
C TYR A 14 14.52 0.75 17.12
N GLN A 15 15.55 -0.03 16.79
CA GLN A 15 16.35 0.13 15.59
C GLN A 15 15.52 0.19 14.30
N TYR A 16 14.33 -0.43 14.32
CA TYR A 16 13.37 -0.41 13.21
C TYR A 16 12.82 0.99 12.88
N TYR A 17 12.84 1.96 13.80
CA TYR A 17 12.45 3.34 13.48
C TYR A 17 13.54 4.13 12.76
N GLY A 18 14.80 3.67 12.85
CA GLY A 18 15.96 4.35 12.27
C GLY A 18 16.41 3.81 10.90
N TYR A 19 15.77 2.75 10.39
CA TYR A 19 16.14 2.19 9.10
C TYR A 19 15.80 3.13 7.94
N ASP A 20 16.76 3.28 7.02
CA ASP A 20 16.46 3.78 5.68
C ASP A 20 15.80 2.66 4.87
N TYR A 21 14.47 2.65 4.85
CA TYR A 21 13.66 1.63 4.18
C TYR A 21 13.71 1.69 2.64
N HIS A 22 14.43 2.64 2.05
CA HIS A 22 14.55 2.86 0.61
C HIS A 22 13.18 2.74 -0.10
N VAL A 23 12.18 3.48 0.38
CA VAL A 23 10.84 3.48 -0.20
C VAL A 23 10.89 4.15 -1.58
N PRO A 24 10.38 3.53 -2.65
CA PRO A 24 10.41 4.12 -3.98
C PRO A 24 9.65 5.46 -4.02
N ALA A 25 10.26 6.50 -4.59
CA ALA A 25 9.66 7.83 -4.69
C ALA A 25 8.34 7.87 -5.49
N GLY A 26 8.14 6.91 -6.41
CA GLY A 26 6.93 6.78 -7.22
C GLY A 26 5.83 5.90 -6.63
N LEU A 27 5.95 5.44 -5.38
CA LEU A 27 4.92 4.62 -4.75
C LEU A 27 3.65 5.47 -4.51
N VAL A 28 2.59 5.13 -5.23
CA VAL A 28 1.28 5.80 -5.07
C VAL A 28 0.70 5.42 -3.71
N HIS A 29 0.53 6.41 -2.84
CA HIS A 29 -0.09 6.26 -1.51
C HIS A 29 -1.25 7.23 -1.26
N THR A 30 -1.68 8.00 -2.28
CA THR A 30 -2.80 8.92 -2.20
C THR A 30 -3.99 8.45 -3.05
N LEU A 31 -5.21 8.72 -2.59
CA LEU A 31 -6.45 8.53 -3.35
C LEU A 31 -7.23 9.85 -3.36
N LYS A 32 -7.65 10.33 -4.53
CA LYS A 32 -8.47 11.54 -4.66
C LYS A 32 -9.95 11.16 -4.60
N THR A 33 -10.46 11.05 -3.38
CA THR A 33 -11.84 10.60 -3.14
C THR A 33 -12.85 11.73 -3.27
N ASN A 34 -12.39 12.99 -3.26
CA ASN A 34 -13.23 14.18 -3.21
C ASN A 34 -14.20 14.21 -2.02
N GLY A 35 -13.83 13.56 -0.91
CA GLY A 35 -14.70 13.40 0.25
C GLY A 35 -15.85 12.41 0.07
N ASN A 36 -15.94 11.72 -1.07
CA ASN A 36 -17.00 10.75 -1.34
C ASN A 36 -16.80 9.46 -0.50
N PRO A 37 -17.90 8.80 -0.09
CA PRO A 37 -17.83 7.53 0.62
C PRO A 37 -17.15 6.43 -0.22
N PRO A 38 -16.52 5.42 0.42
CA PRO A 38 -15.87 4.31 -0.28
C PRO A 38 -16.75 3.59 -1.30
N ALA A 39 -18.05 3.51 -1.05
CA ALA A 39 -19.03 2.92 -1.96
C ALA A 39 -19.10 3.61 -3.33
N ASP A 40 -18.52 4.79 -3.51
CA ASP A 40 -18.54 5.52 -4.79
C ASP A 40 -17.29 5.25 -5.63
N TRP A 41 -16.17 4.89 -5.01
CA TRP A 41 -14.89 4.75 -5.70
C TRP A 41 -14.19 3.40 -5.51
N LEU A 42 -14.68 2.55 -4.61
CA LEU A 42 -14.19 1.19 -4.41
C LEU A 42 -15.16 0.19 -5.06
N ARG A 43 -14.65 -0.65 -5.95
CA ARG A 43 -15.47 -1.61 -6.71
C ARG A 43 -14.95 -3.03 -6.51
N PRO A 44 -15.81 -4.01 -6.16
CA PRO A 44 -15.39 -5.40 -6.11
C PRO A 44 -15.03 -5.89 -7.52
N VAL A 45 -14.04 -6.78 -7.62
CA VAL A 45 -13.67 -7.42 -8.88
C VAL A 45 -14.51 -8.69 -9.05
N PRO A 46 -15.31 -8.83 -10.13
CA PRO A 46 -16.15 -10.01 -10.35
C PRO A 46 -15.34 -11.31 -10.35
N GLY A 47 -15.85 -12.33 -9.64
CA GLY A 47 -15.19 -13.63 -9.53
C GLY A 47 -13.92 -13.66 -8.67
N GLN A 48 -13.54 -12.54 -8.04
CA GLN A 48 -12.37 -12.45 -7.16
C GLN A 48 -12.78 -11.97 -5.76
N PRO A 49 -13.11 -12.89 -4.83
CA PRO A 49 -13.47 -12.54 -3.46
C PRO A 49 -12.40 -11.66 -2.79
N LEU A 50 -12.84 -10.69 -2.01
CA LEU A 50 -11.98 -9.76 -1.25
C LEU A 50 -11.00 -8.95 -2.11
N THR A 51 -11.21 -8.90 -3.42
CA THR A 51 -10.42 -8.08 -4.33
C THR A 51 -11.24 -6.88 -4.78
N PHE A 52 -10.64 -5.70 -4.71
CA PHE A 52 -11.27 -4.46 -5.12
C PHE A 52 -10.37 -3.68 -6.07
N THR A 53 -10.98 -2.80 -6.86
CA THR A 53 -10.28 -1.76 -7.64
C THR A 53 -10.76 -0.39 -7.20
N THR A 54 -9.87 0.58 -7.19
CA THR A 54 -10.22 2.00 -6.97
C THR A 54 -10.45 2.70 -8.31
N THR A 55 -11.39 3.65 -8.34
CA THR A 55 -11.56 4.61 -9.45
C THR A 55 -11.00 6.00 -9.11
N ALA A 56 -10.64 6.22 -7.84
CA ALA A 56 -10.13 7.47 -7.27
C ALA A 56 -8.59 7.62 -7.29
N ALA A 57 -7.87 6.67 -7.89
CA ALA A 57 -6.41 6.71 -7.92
C ALA A 57 -5.89 7.90 -8.75
N THR A 58 -4.88 8.60 -8.23
CA THR A 58 -4.29 9.81 -8.83
C THR A 58 -3.27 9.51 -9.95
N GLY A 59 -3.31 8.32 -10.56
CA GLY A 59 -2.32 7.83 -11.53
C GLY A 59 -2.91 7.03 -12.71
N ALA A 60 -2.07 6.24 -13.39
CA ALA A 60 -2.35 5.64 -14.70
C ALA A 60 -3.35 4.46 -14.74
N GLY A 61 -4.02 4.13 -13.64
CA GLY A 61 -4.96 3.02 -13.57
C GLY A 61 -5.45 2.79 -12.15
N GLY A 62 -6.59 2.12 -12.01
CA GLY A 62 -7.17 1.79 -10.71
C GLY A 62 -6.21 0.96 -9.84
N ILE A 63 -6.13 1.26 -8.54
CA ILE A 63 -5.36 0.49 -7.58
C ILE A 63 -6.13 -0.79 -7.26
N ARG A 64 -5.46 -1.95 -7.35
CA ARG A 64 -6.00 -3.23 -6.89
C ARG A 64 -5.71 -3.41 -5.39
N LEU A 65 -6.76 -3.57 -4.61
CA LEU A 65 -6.69 -3.85 -3.17
C LEU A 65 -7.01 -5.32 -2.95
N VAL A 66 -6.10 -6.02 -2.26
CA VAL A 66 -6.20 -7.44 -1.93
C VAL A 66 -6.00 -7.63 -0.43
N PRO A 67 -6.38 -8.79 0.15
CA PRO A 67 -6.04 -9.11 1.52
C PRO A 67 -4.52 -9.05 1.74
N TYR A 68 -4.10 -8.48 2.87
CA TYR A 68 -2.68 -8.28 3.22
C TYR A 68 -1.82 -9.54 3.05
N TYR A 69 -2.36 -10.71 3.43
CA TYR A 69 -1.64 -11.97 3.33
C TYR A 69 -1.34 -12.42 1.88
N GLN A 70 -2.00 -11.81 0.88
CA GLN A 70 -1.77 -12.05 -0.55
C GLN A 70 -0.75 -11.09 -1.16
N ALA A 71 -0.53 -9.91 -0.56
CA ALA A 71 0.40 -8.89 -1.02
C ALA A 71 1.86 -9.21 -0.61
N GLN A 72 2.34 -10.38 -1.00
CA GLN A 72 3.68 -10.86 -0.63
C GLN A 72 4.71 -10.51 -1.69
N ARG A 73 5.95 -10.26 -1.25
CA ARG A 73 7.13 -10.01 -2.12
C ARG A 73 6.99 -8.80 -3.06
N GLU A 74 6.17 -7.83 -2.66
CA GLU A 74 5.98 -6.56 -3.34
C GLU A 74 5.93 -5.41 -2.32
N ARG A 75 6.10 -4.17 -2.80
CA ARG A 75 5.83 -2.98 -1.98
C ARG A 75 4.32 -2.72 -2.04
N TYR A 76 3.68 -2.61 -0.89
CA TYR A 76 2.25 -2.34 -0.79
C TYR A 76 2.00 -1.19 0.19
N VAL A 77 0.79 -0.64 0.13
CA VAL A 77 0.32 0.44 1.00
C VAL A 77 -0.89 -0.06 1.77
N VAL A 78 -0.82 -0.01 3.10
CA VAL A 78 -1.92 -0.41 4.00
C VAL A 78 -2.80 0.80 4.32
N TYR A 79 -2.17 1.92 4.68
CA TYR A 79 -2.83 3.17 5.04
C TYR A 79 -2.64 4.18 3.92
N TRP A 80 -3.74 4.82 3.53
CA TRP A 80 -3.83 5.69 2.37
C TRP A 80 -4.18 7.11 2.79
N ASP A 81 -3.56 8.10 2.16
CA ASP A 81 -3.95 9.49 2.29
C ASP A 81 -5.16 9.77 1.38
N LEU A 82 -6.29 10.10 1.97
CA LEU A 82 -7.52 10.41 1.24
C LEU A 82 -7.61 11.91 1.00
N LEU A 83 -7.44 12.31 -0.26
CA LEU A 83 -7.52 13.70 -0.67
C LEU A 83 -8.97 14.11 -0.97
N PRO A 84 -9.36 15.34 -0.61
CA PRO A 84 -10.62 15.93 -0.99
C PRO A 84 -10.64 16.37 -2.46
#